data_AF-A0A851UY04-F1
#
_entry.id   AF-A0A851UY04-F1
#
_cell.length_a   1.000
_cell.length_b   1.000
_cell.length_c   1.000
_cell.angle_alpha   90.00
_cell.angle_beta   90.00
_cell.angle_gamma   90.00
#
_symmetry.space_group_name_H-M   'P 1'
#
loop_
_entity.id
_entity.type
_entity.pdbx_description
1 polymer ?
#
loop_
_entity_poly.entity_id
_entity_poly.type
_entity_poly.pdbx_seq_one_letter_code
_entity_poly.pdbx_strand_id
1 'polypeptide(L)' 'MTLGQQDVSKVLLGPLSPYTIEFLRHLKSFFQVMFKVETKPCGEELKGGDKVLMTCVGIGFSNLSKTLK' A
#
# COMPACT_ATOMS: atom_id res chain seq x y z
N MET A 1 2.88 -5.95 -2.54
CA MET A 1 2.94 -4.77 -1.66
C MET A 1 3.01 -5.21 -0.20
N THR A 2 1.92 -5.65 0.43
CA THR A 2 1.92 -6.04 1.86
C THR A 2 2.30 -7.49 2.13
N LEU A 3 1.68 -8.46 1.46
CA LEU A 3 1.98 -9.90 1.61
C LEU A 3 3.10 -10.39 0.68
N GLY A 4 3.88 -9.48 0.10
CA GLY A 4 4.98 -9.84 -0.80
C GLY A 4 6.26 -10.14 -0.04
N GLN A 5 7.37 -10.25 -0.77
CA GLN A 5 8.72 -10.26 -0.21
C GLN A 5 8.98 -8.98 0.63
N GLN A 6 9.99 -9.01 1.50
CA GLN A 6 10.32 -7.93 2.42
C GLN A 6 11.03 -6.76 1.71
N ASP A 7 10.38 -6.22 0.69
CA ASP A 7 10.89 -5.17 -0.19
C ASP A 7 10.03 -3.91 -0.10
N VAL A 8 10.67 -2.76 -0.35
CA VAL A 8 9.97 -1.47 -0.43
C VAL A 8 9.19 -1.41 -1.73
N SER A 9 7.88 -1.31 -1.61
CA SER A 9 7.01 -1.17 -2.75
C SER A 9 6.31 0.19 -2.74
N LYS A 10 6.26 0.85 -3.90
CA LYS A 10 5.61 2.16 -4.10
C LYS A 10 4.44 2.01 -5.07
N VAL A 11 3.29 2.57 -4.71
CA VAL A 11 2.10 2.60 -5.57
C VAL A 11 1.52 4.00 -5.61
N LEU A 12 1.14 4.44 -6.81
CA LEU A 12 0.44 5.69 -7.01
C LEU A 12 -1.05 5.39 -7.15
N LEU A 13 -1.84 5.95 -6.24
CA LEU A 13 -3.28 5.77 -6.15
C LEU A 13 -3.98 7.12 -6.36
N GLY A 14 -5.28 7.06 -6.66
CA GLY A 14 -6.14 8.24 -6.62
C GLY A 14 -6.50 8.63 -5.17
N PRO A 15 -7.56 9.44 -4.98
CA PRO A 15 -8.01 9.83 -3.65
C PRO A 15 -8.46 8.60 -2.85
N LEU A 16 -8.09 8.55 -1.58
CA LEU A 16 -8.44 7.46 -0.67
C LEU A 16 -9.88 7.62 -0.20
N SER A 17 -10.70 6.58 -0.40
CA SER A 17 -12.03 6.53 0.19
C SER A 17 -11.95 6.22 1.69
N PRO A 18 -12.97 6.59 2.49
CA PRO A 18 -13.03 6.25 3.91
C PRO A 18 -12.90 4.75 4.17
N TYR A 19 -13.49 3.93 3.30
CA TYR A 19 -13.38 2.48 3.36
C TYR A 19 -11.92 1.99 3.24
N THR A 20 -11.16 2.55 2.30
CA THR A 20 -9.75 2.20 2.12
C THR A 20 -8.91 2.62 3.33
N ILE A 21 -9.24 3.75 3.97
CA ILE A 21 -8.54 4.19 5.19
C ILE A 21 -8.74 3.18 6.33
N GLU A 22 -9.98 2.72 6.55
CA GLU A 22 -10.27 1.69 7.56
C GLU A 22 -9.56 0.37 7.23
N PHE A 23 -9.53 -0.03 5.96
CA PHE A 23 -8.76 -1.19 5.53
C PHE A 23 -7.27 -1.08 5.85
N LEU A 24 -6.66 0.10 5.64
CA LEU A 24 -5.26 0.34 6.02
C LEU A 24 -5.05 0.28 7.54
N ARG A 25 -6.02 0.71 8.35
CA ARG A 25 -5.98 0.54 9.81
C ARG A 25 -5.99 -0.92 10.20
N HIS A 26 -6.84 -1.74 9.58
CA HIS A 26 -6.85 -3.18 9.81
C HIS A 26 -5.52 -3.82 9.44
N LEU A 27 -4.92 -3.47 8.29
CA LEU A 27 -3.62 -4.00 7.91
C LEU A 27 -2.52 -3.65 8.93
N LYS A 28 -2.58 -2.46 9.54
CA LYS A 28 -1.69 -2.11 10.65
C LYS A 28 -1.97 -2.95 11.90
N SER A 29 -3.22 -3.19 12.25
CA SER A 29 -3.56 -3.97 13.46
C SER A 29 -3.20 -5.45 13.34
N PHE A 30 -3.44 -6.08 12.18
CA PHE A 30 -3.23 -7.52 12.00
C PHE A 30 -1.79 -7.86 11.60
N PHE A 31 -1.18 -7.07 10.70
CA PHE A 31 0.12 -7.37 10.12
C PHE A 31 1.23 -6.42 10.57
N GLN A 32 0.91 -5.42 11.39
CA GLN A 32 1.85 -4.37 11.83
C GLN A 32 2.55 -3.64 10.67
N VAL A 33 1.93 -3.65 9.48
CA VAL A 33 2.46 -2.94 8.31
C VAL A 33 2.13 -1.45 8.41
N MET A 34 3.14 -0.61 8.22
CA MET A 34 2.97 0.83 8.09
C MET A 34 3.08 1.27 6.63
N PHE A 35 2.20 2.20 6.26
CA PHE A 35 2.18 2.84 4.96
C PHE A 35 2.62 4.29 5.12
N LYS A 36 3.64 4.70 4.37
CA LYS A 36 3.97 6.12 4.20
C LYS A 36 3.06 6.67 3.10
N VAL A 37 2.28 7.69 3.44
CA VAL A 37 1.32 8.32 2.54
C VAL A 37 1.83 9.70 2.18
N GLU A 38 2.13 9.94 0.91
CA GLU A 38 2.58 11.23 0.39
C GLU A 38 1.57 11.74 -0.65
N THR A 39 0.93 12.87 -0.37
CA THR A 39 0.05 13.53 -1.34
C THR A 39 0.91 14.28 -2.36
N LYS A 40 0.80 13.92 -3.64
CA LYS A 40 1.41 14.70 -4.72
C LYS A 40 0.36 15.65 -5.27
N PRO A 41 0.45 16.97 -5.00
CA PRO A 41 -0.43 17.93 -5.63
C PRO A 41 -0.23 17.85 -7.14
N CYS A 42 -1.33 17.86 -7.88
CA CYS A 42 -1.28 17.83 -9.33
C CYS A 42 -0.62 19.12 -9.82
N GLY A 43 0.62 19.03 -10.32
CA GLY A 43 1.17 20.06 -11.19
C GLY A 43 0.26 20.21 -12.42
N GLU A 44 0.15 21.44 -12.92
CA GLU A 44 -0.90 22.00 -13.81
C GLU A 44 -1.21 21.23 -15.12
N GLU A 45 -0.62 20.06 -15.39
CA GLU A 45 -0.67 19.39 -16.70
C GLU A 45 -1.29 17.98 -16.71
N LEU A 46 -1.67 17.40 -15.56
CA LEU A 46 -2.22 16.04 -15.51
C LEU A 46 -3.73 16.03 -15.31
N LYS A 47 -4.47 15.68 -16.38
CA LYS A 47 -5.91 15.35 -16.30
C LYS A 47 -6.14 14.17 -15.34
N GLY A 48 -6.64 14.46 -14.14
CA GLY A 48 -7.01 13.46 -13.12
C GLY A 48 -6.53 13.92 -11.76
N GLY A 49 -7.48 14.10 -10.82
CA GLY A 49 -7.32 14.82 -9.55
C GLY A 49 -6.27 14.28 -8.57
N ASP A 50 -6.47 14.56 -7.27
CA ASP A 50 -5.43 14.34 -6.26
C ASP A 50 -4.90 12.91 -6.23
N LYS A 51 -3.58 12.79 -6.38
CA LYS A 51 -2.86 11.52 -6.40
C LYS A 51 -2.08 11.33 -5.11
N VAL A 52 -2.12 10.12 -4.59
CA VAL A 52 -1.47 9.72 -3.36
C VAL A 52 -0.42 8.67 -3.68
N LEU A 53 0.83 8.96 -3.33
CA LEU A 53 1.92 8.00 -3.38
C LEU A 53 1.96 7.25 -2.04
N MET A 54 1.66 5.96 -2.08
CA MET A 54 1.78 5.06 -0.93
C MET A 54 3.04 4.23 -1.05
N THR A 55 3.82 4.20 0.03
CA THR A 55 5.00 3.33 0.15
C THR A 55 4.80 2.39 1.32
N CYS A 56 5.05 1.09 1.14
CA CYS A 56 5.01 0.08 2.20
C CYS A 56 6.13 -0.93 2.05
N VAL A 57 6.47 -1.60 3.15
CA VAL A 57 7.38 -2.75 3.16
C VAL A 57 6.53 -4.02 3.30
N GLY A 58 6.81 -5.03 2.47
CA GLY A 58 6.13 -6.32 2.56
C GLY A 58 6.53 -7.11 3.80
N ILE A 59 5.67 -8.02 4.25
CA ILE A 59 5.90 -8.85 5.46
C ILE A 59 6.67 -10.15 5.16
N GLY A 60 7.07 -10.39 3.90
CA GLY A 60 7.76 -11.63 3.52
C GLY A 60 6.87 -12.87 3.53
N PHE A 61 5.55 -12.71 3.29
CA PHE A 61 4.63 -13.84 3.38
C PHE A 61 4.86 -14.84 2.23
N SER A 62 5.13 -16.09 2.59
CA SER A 62 5.20 -17.22 1.67
C SER A 62 3.98 -18.12 1.85
N ASN A 63 3.47 -18.69 0.75
CA ASN A 63 2.34 -19.61 0.80
C ASN A 63 2.67 -20.86 1.63
N LEU A 64 2.05 -20.97 2.80
CA LEU A 64 2.22 -22.09 3.74
C LEU A 64 1.64 -23.41 3.23
N SER A 65 0.67 -23.36 2.32
CA SER A 65 0.03 -24.55 1.73
C SER A 65 0.84 -25.17 0.59
N LYS A 66 1.93 -24.51 0.14
CA LYS A 66 2.78 -25.04 -0.91
C LYS A 66 3.81 -26.00 -0.31
N THR A 67 3.61 -27.30 -0.49
CA THR A 67 4.60 -28.32 -0.13
C THR A 67 5.84 -28.15 -1.01
N LEU A 68 6.98 -27.88 -0.38
CA LEU A 68 8.28 -27.91 -1.04
C LEU A 68 8.69 -29.38 -1.21
N LYS A 69 8.82 -29.84 -2.45
CA LYS A 69 9.40 -31.16 -2.77
C LYS A 69 10.91 -31.03 -2.90
#